data_AF-A0A554JHT5-F1
#
_entry.id   AF-A0A554JHT5-F1
#
_cell.length_a   1.000
_cell.length_b   1.000
_cell.length_c   1.000
_cell.angle_alpha   90.00
_cell.angle_beta   90.00
_cell.angle_gamma   90.00
#
_symmetry.space_group_name_H-M   'P 1'
#
loop_
_entity.id
_entity.type
_entity.pdbx_description
1 polymer ?
#
loop_
_entity_poly.entity_id
_entity_poly.type
_entity_poly.pdbx_seq_one_letter_code
_entity_poly.pdbx_strand_id
1 'polypeptide(L)'
;MLCAQCKIPVKERPALDFLAHELRTLPSSIPVPKMKDWTVFRARTDGCAACYQMGYKGRIGIFEIILVDDAIEALILRRPSELAVKKAAREQEQITMHEDGLLKIIAGTTDREELERVVGTFKK
;
A
#
# COMPACT_ATOMS: atom_id res chain seq x y z
N MET A 1 -9.89 7.43 -1.53
CA MET A 1 -9.35 7.39 -2.91
C MET A 1 -9.14 8.81 -3.40
N LEU A 2 -8.10 9.03 -4.21
CA LEU A 2 -7.84 10.34 -4.82
C LEU A 2 -9.03 10.80 -5.67
N CYS A 3 -9.32 12.10 -5.63
CA CYS A 3 -10.37 12.65 -6.48
C CYS A 3 -9.97 12.56 -7.96
N ALA A 4 -10.80 11.88 -8.76
CA ALA A 4 -10.57 11.71 -10.19
C ALA A 4 -10.50 13.04 -10.98
N GLN A 5 -11.14 14.10 -10.49
CA GLN A 5 -11.21 15.39 -11.18
C GLN A 5 -10.04 16.33 -10.86
N CYS A 6 -9.35 16.15 -9.73
CA CYS A 6 -8.36 17.12 -9.27
C CYS A 6 -7.04 16.52 -8.77
N LYS A 7 -6.85 15.19 -8.85
CA LYS A 7 -5.57 14.56 -8.51
C LYS A 7 -4.41 15.15 -9.33
N ILE A 8 -3.26 15.36 -8.71
CA ILE A 8 -2.10 16.00 -9.32
C ILE A 8 -1.05 14.93 -9.65
N PRO A 9 -0.57 14.82 -10.90
CA PRO A 9 0.46 13.85 -11.25
C PRO A 9 1.80 14.23 -10.59
N VAL A 10 2.48 13.24 -10.01
CA VAL A 10 3.83 13.40 -9.46
C VAL A 10 4.84 13.17 -10.58
N LYS A 11 5.51 14.23 -11.03
CA LYS A 11 6.46 14.19 -12.16
C LYS A 11 7.91 13.96 -11.74
N GLU A 12 8.25 14.32 -10.50
CA GLU A 12 9.62 14.28 -10.01
C GLU A 12 9.98 12.84 -9.61
N ARG A 13 10.94 12.25 -10.33
CA ARG A 13 11.43 10.89 -10.04
C ARG A 13 11.96 10.72 -8.61
N PRO A 14 12.70 11.69 -8.02
CA PRO A 14 13.16 11.56 -6.63
C PRO A 14 12.02 11.38 -5.62
N ALA A 15 10.84 11.96 -5.90
CA ALA A 15 9.66 11.80 -5.05
C ALA A 15 9.08 10.38 -5.10
N LEU A 16 9.53 9.52 -6.02
CA LEU A 16 9.11 8.14 -6.20
C LEU A 16 10.16 7.12 -5.71
N ASP A 17 11.34 7.57 -5.28
CA ASP A 17 12.44 6.68 -4.88
C ASP A 17 12.05 5.73 -3.74
N PHE A 18 11.15 6.18 -2.86
CA PHE A 18 10.61 5.36 -1.77
C PHE A 18 9.90 4.11 -2.30
N LEU A 19 9.17 4.21 -3.42
CA LEU A 19 8.47 3.06 -4.02
C LEU A 19 9.48 2.00 -4.47
N ALA A 20 10.58 2.41 -5.08
CA ALA A 20 11.62 1.48 -5.53
C ALA A 20 12.37 0.80 -4.37
N HIS A 21 12.41 1.42 -3.20
CA HIS A 21 12.96 0.82 -1.99
C HIS A 21 11.99 -0.19 -1.38
N GLU A 22 10.75 0.23 -1.14
CA GLU A 22 9.73 -0.54 -0.43
C GLU A 22 9.22 -1.73 -1.25
N LEU A 23 9.10 -1.60 -2.57
CA LEU A 23 8.64 -2.70 -3.43
C LEU A 23 9.65 -3.86 -3.53
N ARG A 24 10.85 -3.75 -2.94
CA ARG A 24 11.83 -4.86 -2.87
C ARG A 24 11.39 -5.98 -1.92
N THR A 25 10.50 -5.69 -0.98
CA THR A 25 10.02 -6.69 -0.01
C THR A 25 8.87 -7.53 -0.56
N LEU A 26 8.36 -7.19 -1.75
CA LEU A 26 7.27 -7.92 -2.38
C LEU A 26 7.68 -9.36 -2.72
N PRO A 27 6.79 -10.34 -2.49
CA PRO A 27 6.95 -11.69 -3.00
C PRO A 27 7.09 -11.71 -4.53
N SER A 28 7.92 -12.62 -5.05
CA SER A 28 8.19 -12.73 -6.50
C SER A 28 6.96 -13.12 -7.32
N SER A 29 5.95 -13.70 -6.67
CA SER A 29 4.67 -14.09 -7.26
C SER A 29 3.77 -12.91 -7.65
N ILE A 30 4.05 -11.71 -7.14
CA ILE A 30 3.22 -10.53 -7.33
C ILE A 30 3.73 -9.73 -8.55
N PRO A 31 2.91 -9.56 -9.61
CA PRO A 31 3.31 -8.80 -10.77
C PRO A 31 3.35 -7.30 -10.44
N VAL A 32 4.55 -6.74 -10.39
CA VAL A 32 4.74 -5.29 -10.27
C VAL A 32 4.88 -4.67 -11.67
N PRO A 33 4.05 -3.67 -12.03
CA PRO A 33 4.22 -2.93 -13.27
C PRO A 33 5.64 -2.35 -13.37
N LYS A 34 6.19 -2.25 -14.59
CA LYS A 34 7.51 -1.64 -14.77
C LYS A 34 7.42 -0.16 -14.37
N MET A 35 8.49 0.38 -13.80
CA MET A 35 8.52 1.77 -13.29
C MET A 35 8.09 2.83 -14.33
N LYS A 36 8.39 2.58 -15.62
CA LYS A 36 7.97 3.44 -16.73
C LYS A 36 6.44 3.55 -16.90
N ASP A 37 5.69 2.57 -16.40
CA ASP A 37 4.24 2.46 -16.53
C ASP A 37 3.53 2.95 -15.24
N TRP A 38 4.27 3.38 -14.22
CA TRP A 38 3.70 3.88 -12.97
C TRP A 38 3.02 5.23 -13.19
N THR A 39 1.80 5.34 -12.68
CA THR A 39 1.03 6.58 -12.75
C THR A 39 0.73 7.06 -11.32
N VAL A 40 1.69 7.76 -10.73
CA VAL A 40 1.60 8.22 -9.34
C VAL A 40 0.98 9.61 -9.27
N PHE A 41 0.05 9.78 -8.34
CA PHE A 41 -0.63 11.03 -8.09
C PHE A 41 -0.56 11.39 -6.60
N ARG A 42 -0.82 12.65 -6.31
CA ARG A 42 -1.07 13.16 -4.97
C ARG A 42 -2.38 13.93 -4.91
N ALA A 43 -2.94 14.06 -3.72
CA ALA A 43 -4.09 14.93 -3.50
C ALA A 43 -3.74 16.38 -3.85
N ARG A 44 -4.72 17.08 -4.41
CA ARG A 44 -4.66 18.54 -4.58
C ARG A 44 -5.03 19.19 -3.24
N THR A 45 -4.16 20.07 -2.77
CA THR A 45 -4.46 20.98 -1.64
C THR A 45 -5.72 21.78 -1.93
N ASP A 46 -6.62 21.85 -0.95
CA ASP A 46 -7.96 22.44 -1.05
C ASP A 46 -8.92 21.76 -2.04
N GLY A 47 -8.55 20.64 -2.65
CA GLY A 47 -9.42 19.84 -3.50
C GLY A 47 -10.12 20.58 -4.66
N CYS A 48 -11.37 20.19 -4.91
CA CYS A 48 -12.28 20.81 -5.87
C CYS A 48 -13.74 20.61 -5.42
N ALA A 49 -14.69 21.24 -6.10
CA ALA A 49 -16.12 21.13 -5.78
C ALA A 49 -16.63 19.67 -5.74
N ALA A 50 -16.17 18.81 -6.65
CA ALA A 50 -16.65 17.42 -6.69
C ALA A 50 -16.18 16.54 -5.55
N CYS A 51 -15.09 16.92 -4.86
CA CYS A 51 -14.60 16.27 -3.65
C CYS A 51 -14.80 17.13 -2.40
N TYR A 52 -15.65 18.15 -2.45
CA TYR A 52 -15.95 19.03 -1.31
C TYR A 52 -14.68 19.64 -0.70
N GLN A 53 -13.73 20.04 -1.55
CA GLN A 53 -12.44 20.61 -1.15
C GLN A 53 -11.53 19.68 -0.31
N MET A 54 -11.78 18.36 -0.35
CA MET A 54 -11.00 17.39 0.43
C MET A 54 -9.79 16.82 -0.32
N GLY A 55 -9.76 16.90 -1.64
CA GLY A 55 -8.74 16.22 -2.48
C GLY A 55 -8.97 14.71 -2.68
N TYR A 56 -9.83 14.10 -1.87
CA TYR A 56 -10.22 12.68 -1.92
C TYR A 56 -11.72 12.51 -2.13
N LYS A 57 -12.13 11.45 -2.83
CA LYS A 57 -13.54 11.08 -3.01
C LYS A 57 -13.71 9.57 -3.00
N GLY A 58 -14.56 9.06 -2.11
CA GLY A 58 -14.79 7.62 -1.93
C GLY A 58 -13.66 6.92 -1.17
N ARG A 59 -13.80 5.61 -1.01
CA ARG A 59 -12.93 4.75 -0.20
C ARG A 59 -12.46 3.55 -1.03
N ILE A 60 -11.26 3.06 -0.72
CA ILE A 60 -10.69 1.83 -1.26
C ILE A 60 -10.16 1.04 -0.07
N GLY A 61 -10.37 -0.28 -0.08
CA GLY A 61 -9.78 -1.15 0.93
C GLY A 61 -8.32 -1.43 0.61
N ILE A 62 -7.51 -1.54 1.64
CA ILE A 62 -6.20 -2.21 1.58
C ILE A 62 -6.33 -3.52 2.36
N PHE A 63 -5.73 -4.57 1.84
CA PHE A 63 -5.96 -5.92 2.33
C PHE A 63 -4.64 -6.64 2.57
N GLU A 64 -4.63 -7.41 3.65
CA GLU A 64 -3.61 -8.39 3.97
C GLU A 64 -4.34 -9.68 4.30
N ILE A 65 -3.97 -10.75 3.63
CA ILE A 65 -4.59 -12.05 3.78
C ILE A 65 -3.57 -12.95 4.44
N ILE A 66 -3.92 -13.48 5.60
CA ILE A 66 -3.14 -14.49 6.30
C ILE A 66 -3.93 -15.79 6.17
N LEU A 67 -3.35 -16.77 5.49
CA LEU A 67 -3.95 -18.09 5.37
C LEU A 67 -3.72 -18.86 6.67
N VAL A 68 -4.72 -19.59 7.13
CA VAL A 68 -4.55 -20.51 8.27
C VAL A 68 -4.07 -21.84 7.69
N ASP A 69 -2.77 -21.91 7.41
CA ASP A 69 -2.08 -23.14 7.01
C ASP A 69 -1.58 -23.94 8.23
N ASP A 70 -0.96 -25.09 7.99
CA ASP A 70 -0.44 -25.97 9.04
C ASP A 70 0.55 -25.25 9.99
N ALA A 71 1.34 -24.29 9.46
CA ALA A 71 2.30 -23.54 10.25
C ALA A 71 1.61 -22.57 11.21
N ILE A 72 0.62 -21.82 10.73
CA ILE A 72 -0.20 -20.92 11.54
C ILE A 72 -1.06 -21.71 12.54
N GLU A 73 -1.66 -22.83 12.14
CA GLU A 73 -2.44 -23.69 13.03
C GLU A 73 -1.59 -24.21 14.21
N ALA A 74 -0.40 -24.73 13.93
CA ALA A 74 0.53 -25.17 14.96
C ALA A 74 0.97 -24.04 15.90
N LEU A 75 1.10 -22.81 15.39
CA LEU A 75 1.41 -21.63 16.19
C LEU A 75 0.26 -21.24 17.11
N ILE A 76 -0.98 -21.23 16.62
CA ILE A 76 -2.18 -20.83 17.40
C ILE A 76 -2.30 -21.63 18.70
N LEU A 77 -2.02 -22.95 18.64
CA LEU A 77 -2.07 -23.84 19.81
C LEU A 77 -1.09 -23.45 20.94
N ARG A 78 -0.04 -22.67 20.61
CA ARG A 78 1.03 -22.30 21.54
C ARG A 78 0.90 -20.88 22.10
N ARG A 79 -0.24 -20.20 21.89
CA ARG A 79 -0.46 -18.79 22.29
C ARG A 79 0.66 -17.89 21.74
N PRO A 80 0.79 -17.78 20.42
CA PRO A 80 1.92 -17.12 19.79
C PRO A 80 1.85 -15.60 20.04
N SER A 81 3.01 -14.94 20.02
CA SER A 81 3.03 -13.48 19.94
C SER A 81 2.63 -13.02 18.53
N GLU A 82 2.14 -11.79 18.42
CA GLU A 82 1.85 -11.17 17.12
C GLU A 82 3.05 -11.22 16.17
N LEU A 83 4.27 -11.01 16.70
CA LEU A 83 5.50 -11.09 15.92
C LEU A 83 5.75 -12.49 15.35
N ALA A 84 5.43 -13.54 16.12
CA ALA A 84 5.58 -14.92 15.65
C ALA A 84 4.60 -15.21 14.50
N VAL A 85 3.34 -14.79 14.64
CA VAL A 85 2.32 -14.92 13.57
C VAL A 85 2.74 -14.15 12.32
N LYS A 86 3.19 -12.88 12.46
CA LYS A 86 3.67 -12.09 11.32
C LYS A 86 4.83 -12.73 10.59
N LYS A 87 5.78 -13.33 11.31
CA LYS A 87 6.92 -14.03 10.69
C LYS A 87 6.45 -15.24 9.86
N ALA A 88 5.58 -16.08 10.43
CA ALA A 88 5.04 -17.22 9.70
C ALA A 88 4.18 -16.79 8.50
N ALA A 89 3.34 -15.76 8.67
CA ALA A 89 2.52 -15.22 7.58
C ALA A 89 3.37 -14.67 6.42
N ARG A 90 4.58 -14.15 6.68
CA ARG A 90 5.48 -13.70 5.61
C ARG A 90 6.02 -14.83 4.73
N GLU A 91 6.04 -16.06 5.22
CA GLU A 91 6.47 -17.22 4.44
C GLU A 91 5.40 -17.67 3.43
N GLN A 92 4.16 -17.19 3.55
CA GLN A 92 3.02 -17.55 2.69
C GLN A 92 3.02 -16.84 1.32
N GLU A 93 4.07 -16.06 1.02
CA GLU A 93 4.17 -15.22 -0.19
C GLU A 93 2.97 -14.28 -0.40
N GLN A 94 2.29 -13.89 0.68
CA GLN A 94 1.22 -12.91 0.68
C GLN A 94 1.77 -11.49 0.87
N ILE A 95 1.05 -10.52 0.33
CA ILE A 95 1.37 -9.10 0.52
C ILE A 95 0.74 -8.56 1.80
N THR A 96 1.44 -7.61 2.42
CA THR A 96 0.93 -6.82 3.55
C THR A 96 -0.01 -5.72 3.10
N MET A 97 -0.76 -5.15 4.05
CA MET A 97 -1.54 -3.94 3.82
C MET A 97 -0.69 -2.78 3.28
N HIS A 98 0.56 -2.69 3.74
CA HIS A 98 1.51 -1.69 3.27
C HIS A 98 1.84 -1.88 1.79
N GLU A 99 2.22 -3.09 1.40
CA GLU A 99 2.57 -3.46 0.03
C GLU A 99 1.39 -3.32 -0.94
N ASP A 100 0.19 -3.76 -0.54
CA ASP A 100 -1.04 -3.53 -1.32
C ASP A 100 -1.34 -2.03 -1.48
N GLY A 101 -1.10 -1.24 -0.44
CA GLY A 101 -1.14 0.22 -0.49
C GLY A 101 -0.17 0.80 -1.53
N LEU A 102 1.07 0.32 -1.59
CA LEU A 102 2.06 0.77 -2.57
C LEU A 102 1.65 0.45 -4.00
N LEU A 103 1.09 -0.75 -4.23
CA LEU A 103 0.52 -1.13 -5.53
C LEU A 103 -0.62 -0.17 -5.94
N LYS A 104 -1.43 0.27 -4.98
CA LYS A 104 -2.50 1.26 -5.21
C LYS A 104 -1.99 2.68 -5.47
N ILE A 105 -0.83 3.05 -4.92
CA ILE A 105 -0.14 4.32 -5.23
C ILE A 105 0.37 4.31 -6.68
N ILE A 106 1.06 3.24 -7.11
CA ILE A 106 1.57 3.16 -8.50
C ILE A 106 0.46 3.04 -9.55
N ALA A 107 -0.70 2.51 -9.14
CA ALA A 107 -1.94 2.52 -9.93
C ALA A 107 -2.69 3.87 -9.90
N GLY A 108 -2.25 4.83 -9.08
CA GLY A 108 -2.81 6.17 -9.03
C GLY A 108 -4.19 6.28 -8.39
N THR A 109 -4.53 5.34 -7.50
CA THR A 109 -5.83 5.28 -6.79
C THR A 109 -5.81 5.96 -5.43
N THR A 110 -4.65 5.92 -4.76
CA THR A 110 -4.34 6.60 -3.51
C THR A 110 -2.98 7.27 -3.63
N ASP A 111 -2.55 8.01 -2.61
CA ASP A 111 -1.22 8.59 -2.53
C ASP A 111 -0.48 8.17 -1.26
N ARG A 112 0.74 8.67 -1.16
CA ARG A 112 1.66 8.40 -0.04
C ARG A 112 1.11 8.88 1.30
N GLU A 113 0.57 10.10 1.33
CA GLU A 113 0.05 10.72 2.55
C GLU A 113 -1.11 9.90 3.13
N GLU A 114 -2.05 9.49 2.28
CA GLU A 114 -3.17 8.67 2.73
C GLU A 114 -2.71 7.28 3.20
N LEU A 115 -1.73 6.67 2.53
CA LEU A 115 -1.18 5.37 2.97
C LEU A 115 -0.48 5.47 4.33
N GLU A 116 0.36 6.48 4.53
CA GLU A 116 1.05 6.72 5.81
C GLU A 116 0.04 6.95 6.94
N ARG A 117 -1.07 7.65 6.65
CA ARG A 117 -2.14 7.92 7.61
C ARG A 117 -2.84 6.65 8.09
N VAL A 118 -2.99 5.62 7.23
CA VAL A 118 -3.77 4.41 7.56
C VAL A 118 -2.93 3.21 7.99
N VAL A 119 -1.72 3.03 7.44
CA VAL A 119 -0.84 1.88 7.74
C VAL A 119 0.33 2.27 8.65
N GLY A 120 0.59 3.57 8.82
CA GLY A 120 1.75 4.09 9.53
C GLY A 120 2.87 4.52 8.59
N THR A 121 3.86 5.22 9.15
CA THR A 121 4.94 5.85 8.38
C THR A 121 5.96 4.82 7.85
N PHE A 122 6.48 5.04 6.65
CA PHE A 122 7.65 4.31 6.14
C PHE A 122 8.80 4.42 7.16
N LYS A 123 9.32 3.27 7.59
CA LYS A 123 10.48 3.26 8.49
C LYS A 123 11.70 3.72 7.69
N LYS A 124 12.30 4.84 8.13
CA LYS A 124 13.57 5.35 7.61
C LYS A 124 14.72 4.37 7.86
#